data_AF-A0A958L2R6-F1
#
_entry.id   AF-A0A958L2R6-F1
#
_cell.length_a   1.000
_cell.length_b   1.000
_cell.length_c   1.000
_cell.angle_alpha   90.00
_cell.angle_beta   90.00
_cell.angle_gamma   90.00
#
_symmetry.space_group_name_H-M   'P 1'
#
loop_
_entity.id
_entity.type
_entity.pdbx_description
1 polymer ?
#
loop_
_entity_poly.entity_id
_entity_poly.type
_entity_poly.pdbx_seq_one_letter_code
_entity_poly.pdbx_strand_id
1 'polypeptide(L)'
;MNIFMIGQNDPAGMMVTFANAINRYTEHTARILSYRTVYQNAYEYDIELPRLIDEDYDEIEWLLKTSDVFHFHMLLDETFQIGPLHLKDYVEGKKIVYHHHGTYDHQCFLGRVDQYRERYRTANSSVLVSTPDLLEHLPMAEWQPNLVPLYDVHYLPRADHLGEQEEIRIVQAPTRRWHKHTKEFLSVTSDLKSEYPNVSVSVLEGMSHIEVLKRKRRSHISFDHMNGWFGICSLESLAHGIPTIAGLDQHNREHIERFVDGATLPWIIARNEKELFERMKELVIDPERRVSLGAQSRAFMEERWDETRVVARLIEYYER
;
A
#
# COMPACT_ATOMS: atom_id res chain seq x y z
N MET A 1 -1.03 -22.71 -8.38
CA MET A 1 -0.19 -22.04 -9.39
C MET A 1 1.15 -21.67 -8.78
N ASN A 2 2.19 -21.63 -9.59
CA ASN A 2 3.47 -21.00 -9.28
C ASN A 2 3.45 -19.58 -9.85
N ILE A 3 3.57 -18.58 -9.00
CA ILE A 3 3.42 -17.17 -9.33
C ILE A 3 4.78 -16.48 -9.20
N PHE A 4 5.22 -15.81 -10.25
CA PHE A 4 6.45 -15.02 -10.21
C PHE A 4 6.14 -13.54 -10.39
N MET A 5 6.34 -12.77 -9.32
CA MET A 5 6.13 -11.33 -9.32
C MET A 5 7.43 -10.61 -9.64
N ILE A 6 7.42 -9.76 -10.66
CA ILE A 6 8.63 -9.15 -11.20
C ILE A 6 8.44 -7.63 -11.21
N GLY A 7 9.31 -6.89 -10.54
CA GLY A 7 9.17 -5.45 -10.35
C GLY A 7 10.48 -4.69 -10.48
N GLN A 8 10.38 -3.42 -10.88
CA GLN A 8 11.55 -2.54 -10.85
C GLN A 8 12.13 -2.36 -9.46
N ASN A 9 11.23 -2.27 -8.51
CA ASN A 9 11.42 -2.25 -7.10
C ASN A 9 10.18 -2.88 -6.49
N ASP A 10 10.23 -3.17 -5.20
CA ASP A 10 9.01 -3.49 -4.47
C ASP A 10 8.28 -2.18 -4.10
N PRO A 11 7.13 -1.82 -4.73
CA PRO A 11 6.42 -0.59 -4.42
C PRO A 11 5.87 -0.64 -3.00
N ALA A 12 6.54 0.06 -2.10
CA ALA A 12 6.19 0.14 -0.68
C ALA A 12 6.04 -1.23 0.01
N GLY A 13 6.79 -2.25 -0.44
CA GLY A 13 6.79 -3.59 0.16
C GLY A 13 5.58 -4.44 -0.24
N MET A 14 4.79 -4.03 -1.24
CA MET A 14 3.59 -4.76 -1.64
C MET A 14 3.87 -6.11 -2.32
N MET A 15 4.93 -6.24 -3.12
CA MET A 15 5.25 -7.52 -3.76
C MET A 15 5.56 -8.59 -2.71
N VAL A 16 6.45 -8.29 -1.76
CA VAL A 16 6.78 -9.24 -0.69
C VAL A 16 5.56 -9.53 0.20
N THR A 17 4.75 -8.50 0.47
CA THR A 17 3.54 -8.64 1.29
C THR A 17 2.50 -9.53 0.63
N PHE A 18 2.26 -9.37 -0.69
CA PHE A 18 1.39 -10.28 -1.44
C PHE A 18 1.97 -11.69 -1.52
N ALA A 19 3.26 -11.85 -1.83
CA ALA A 19 3.89 -13.16 -1.94
C ALA A 19 3.82 -13.94 -0.62
N ASN A 20 4.13 -13.28 0.50
CA ASN A 20 4.01 -13.87 1.84
C ASN A 20 2.57 -14.28 2.15
N ALA A 21 1.58 -13.44 1.83
CA ALA A 21 0.18 -13.75 2.07
C ALA A 21 -0.32 -14.91 1.18
N ILE A 22 0.06 -14.95 -0.11
CA ILE A 22 -0.26 -16.07 -1.02
C ILE A 22 0.33 -17.38 -0.48
N ASN A 23 1.62 -17.39 -0.16
CA ASN A 23 2.32 -18.56 0.38
C ASN A 23 1.73 -19.05 1.71
N ARG A 24 1.16 -18.14 2.52
CA ARG A 24 0.62 -18.45 3.84
C ARG A 24 -0.82 -18.95 3.79
N TYR A 25 -1.66 -18.37 2.94
CA TYR A 25 -3.12 -18.55 3.01
C TYR A 25 -3.73 -19.30 1.82
N THR A 26 -2.93 -19.76 0.86
CA THR A 26 -3.41 -20.49 -0.33
C THR A 26 -2.53 -21.72 -0.58
N GLU A 27 -2.96 -22.64 -1.46
CA GLU A 27 -2.09 -23.74 -1.91
C GLU A 27 -1.06 -23.34 -2.98
N HIS A 28 -1.00 -22.06 -3.34
CA HIS A 28 -0.11 -21.56 -4.38
C HIS A 28 1.25 -21.15 -3.83
N THR A 29 2.22 -21.03 -4.74
CA THR A 29 3.55 -20.51 -4.41
C THR A 29 3.76 -19.18 -5.11
N ALA A 30 4.34 -18.21 -4.40
CA ALA A 30 4.68 -16.91 -4.93
C ALA A 30 6.14 -16.58 -4.60
N ARG A 31 6.91 -16.21 -5.61
CA ARG A 31 8.29 -15.73 -5.52
C ARG A 31 8.39 -14.35 -6.12
N ILE A 32 9.36 -13.57 -5.67
CA ILE A 32 9.52 -12.19 -6.14
C ILE A 32 10.93 -11.93 -6.67
N LEU A 33 11.00 -11.13 -7.73
CA LEU A 33 12.22 -10.55 -8.24
C LEU A 33 12.10 -9.03 -8.28
N SER A 34 12.99 -8.35 -7.56
CA SER A 34 13.18 -6.90 -7.69
C SER A 34 14.58 -6.60 -8.22
N TYR A 35 14.70 -5.61 -9.12
CA TYR A 35 16.03 -5.29 -9.70
C TYR A 35 16.66 -3.98 -9.19
N ARG A 36 15.96 -3.21 -8.35
CA ARG A 36 16.49 -2.03 -7.68
C ARG A 36 15.94 -1.86 -6.26
N THR A 37 16.83 -1.51 -5.34
CA THR A 37 16.45 -0.93 -4.06
C THR A 37 16.15 0.57 -4.25
N VAL A 38 14.87 0.95 -4.31
CA VAL A 38 14.46 2.36 -4.52
C VAL A 38 14.16 3.09 -3.21
N TYR A 39 13.96 2.35 -2.11
CA TYR A 39 13.60 2.93 -0.82
C TYR A 39 14.70 2.69 0.23
N GLN A 40 14.98 3.70 1.05
CA GLN A 40 15.81 3.56 2.26
C GLN A 40 15.14 2.69 3.34
N ASN A 41 13.86 2.36 3.12
CA ASN A 41 13.06 1.53 3.99
C ASN A 41 13.42 0.08 3.67
N ALA A 42 14.26 -0.54 4.51
CA ALA A 42 14.67 -1.94 4.38
C ALA A 42 13.49 -2.91 4.57
N TYR A 43 12.62 -3.00 3.55
CA TYR A 43 11.61 -4.05 3.45
C TYR A 43 12.29 -5.41 3.26
N GLU A 44 11.56 -6.47 3.63
CA GLU A 44 11.93 -7.83 3.26
C GLU A 44 12.00 -7.97 1.72
N TYR A 45 12.88 -8.83 1.25
CA TYR A 45 13.04 -9.13 -0.18
C TYR A 45 13.32 -10.63 -0.35
N ASP A 46 13.02 -11.15 -1.55
CA ASP A 46 13.33 -12.52 -1.95
C ASP A 46 14.58 -12.51 -2.85
N ILE A 47 14.41 -12.31 -4.16
CA ILE A 47 15.52 -12.17 -5.11
C ILE A 47 15.70 -10.69 -5.45
N GLU A 48 16.89 -10.14 -5.20
CA GLU A 48 17.26 -8.77 -5.55
C GLU A 48 18.51 -8.75 -6.44
N LEU A 49 18.38 -8.32 -7.71
CA LEU A 49 19.48 -8.41 -8.70
C LEU A 49 20.81 -7.74 -8.31
N PRO A 50 20.87 -6.53 -7.71
CA PRO A 50 22.13 -5.97 -7.25
C PRO A 50 22.82 -6.78 -6.13
N ARG A 51 22.20 -7.86 -5.64
CA ARG A 51 22.73 -8.77 -4.60
C ARG A 51 22.98 -10.20 -5.08
N LEU A 52 22.91 -10.48 -6.38
CA LEU A 52 23.29 -11.80 -6.89
C LEU A 52 24.77 -12.06 -6.58
N ILE A 53 25.04 -13.24 -6.03
CA ILE A 53 26.40 -13.74 -5.84
C ILE A 53 26.82 -14.39 -7.16
N ASP A 54 27.99 -14.03 -7.66
CA ASP A 54 28.64 -14.62 -8.85
C ASP A 54 27.81 -14.60 -10.15
N GLU A 55 26.82 -13.69 -10.28
CA GLU A 55 25.93 -13.62 -11.44
C GLU A 55 25.19 -14.95 -11.75
N ASP A 56 24.90 -15.73 -10.72
CA ASP A 56 24.11 -16.96 -10.86
C ASP A 56 22.64 -16.63 -11.16
N TYR A 57 22.18 -17.05 -12.34
CA TYR A 57 20.81 -16.84 -12.83
C TYR A 57 19.97 -18.11 -12.82
N ASP A 58 20.49 -19.25 -12.33
CA ASP A 58 19.83 -20.56 -12.46
C ASP A 58 18.50 -20.59 -11.71
N GLU A 59 18.42 -19.98 -10.53
CA GLU A 59 17.15 -19.88 -9.77
C GLU A 59 16.14 -19.02 -10.54
N ILE A 60 16.57 -17.91 -11.13
CA ILE A 60 15.70 -17.02 -11.90
C ILE A 60 15.21 -17.74 -13.15
N GLU A 61 16.09 -18.41 -13.89
CA GLU A 61 15.74 -19.19 -15.07
C GLU A 61 14.76 -20.32 -14.71
N TRP A 62 14.98 -21.00 -13.58
CA TRP A 62 14.06 -22.01 -13.07
C TRP A 62 12.68 -21.42 -12.79
N LEU A 63 12.59 -20.28 -12.11
CA LEU A 63 11.31 -19.58 -11.86
C LEU A 63 10.63 -19.16 -13.17
N LEU A 64 11.40 -18.65 -14.14
CA LEU A 64 10.88 -18.30 -15.46
C LEU A 64 10.28 -19.51 -16.17
N LYS A 65 10.93 -20.68 -16.10
CA LYS A 65 10.44 -21.91 -16.72
C LYS A 65 9.21 -22.48 -16.01
N THR A 66 9.20 -22.51 -14.68
CA THR A 66 8.21 -23.26 -13.88
C THR A 66 6.99 -22.48 -13.41
N SER A 67 6.99 -21.15 -13.55
CA SER A 67 5.85 -20.33 -13.12
C SER A 67 4.68 -20.38 -14.10
N ASP A 68 3.46 -20.47 -13.59
CA ASP A 68 2.22 -20.40 -14.38
C ASP A 68 1.82 -18.95 -14.67
N VAL A 69 2.18 -18.03 -13.76
CA VAL A 69 1.80 -16.61 -13.81
C VAL A 69 3.05 -15.73 -13.73
N PHE A 70 3.18 -14.79 -14.67
CA PHE A 70 4.06 -13.64 -14.52
C PHE A 70 3.24 -12.41 -14.14
N HIS A 71 3.56 -11.82 -13.00
CA HIS A 71 2.90 -10.63 -12.49
C HIS A 71 3.89 -9.48 -12.43
N PHE A 72 3.82 -8.59 -13.43
CA PHE A 72 4.68 -7.43 -13.55
C PHE A 72 4.16 -6.27 -12.71
N HIS A 73 5.03 -5.69 -11.88
CA HIS A 73 4.74 -4.51 -11.07
C HIS A 73 5.40 -3.27 -11.67
N MET A 74 4.77 -2.10 -11.44
CA MET A 74 5.24 -0.79 -11.93
C MET A 74 5.22 -0.73 -13.47
N LEU A 75 6.30 -0.22 -14.07
CA LEU A 75 6.44 -0.02 -15.51
C LEU A 75 7.14 -1.20 -16.21
N LEU A 76 7.42 -2.30 -15.48
CA LEU A 76 8.06 -3.48 -16.06
C LEU A 76 7.12 -4.29 -16.93
N ASP A 77 7.72 -5.06 -17.83
CA ASP A 77 7.02 -5.96 -18.70
C ASP A 77 7.94 -7.10 -19.21
N GLU A 78 7.39 -7.97 -20.04
CA GLU A 78 8.05 -9.11 -20.66
C GLU A 78 9.21 -8.75 -21.59
N THR A 79 9.36 -7.51 -22.02
CA THR A 79 10.50 -7.11 -22.86
C THR A 79 11.79 -6.95 -22.04
N PHE A 80 11.69 -6.97 -20.71
CA PHE A 80 12.82 -6.83 -19.82
C PHE A 80 13.80 -8.00 -19.93
N GLN A 81 15.07 -7.72 -19.66
CA GLN A 81 16.17 -8.67 -19.71
C GLN A 81 16.93 -8.67 -18.39
N ILE A 82 17.24 -9.87 -17.89
CA ILE A 82 17.97 -10.13 -16.65
C ILE A 82 19.22 -10.92 -17.01
N GLY A 83 20.37 -10.26 -17.06
CA GLY A 83 21.60 -10.91 -17.53
C GLY A 83 21.39 -11.53 -18.93
N PRO A 84 21.59 -12.85 -19.11
CA PRO A 84 21.34 -13.53 -20.39
C PRO A 84 19.86 -13.86 -20.65
N LEU A 85 18.97 -13.69 -19.66
CA LEU A 85 17.58 -14.14 -19.72
C LEU A 85 16.68 -13.03 -20.25
N HIS A 86 16.08 -13.22 -21.42
CA HIS A 86 15.04 -12.33 -21.93
C HIS A 86 13.66 -12.84 -21.52
N LEU A 87 12.88 -12.06 -20.77
CA LEU A 87 11.62 -12.53 -20.20
C LEU A 87 10.61 -12.98 -21.25
N LYS A 88 10.56 -12.29 -22.39
CA LYS A 88 9.72 -12.62 -23.55
C LYS A 88 9.94 -14.04 -24.09
N ASP A 89 11.12 -14.62 -23.89
CA ASP A 89 11.42 -15.97 -24.38
C ASP A 89 10.76 -17.05 -23.49
N TYR A 90 10.19 -16.64 -22.36
CA TYR A 90 9.55 -17.52 -21.38
C TYR A 90 8.04 -17.28 -21.25
N VAL A 91 7.41 -16.35 -21.97
CA VAL A 91 5.98 -16.04 -21.73
C VAL A 91 4.99 -17.04 -22.30
N GLU A 92 5.42 -17.92 -23.20
CA GLU A 92 4.53 -18.86 -23.88
C GLU A 92 3.81 -19.78 -22.86
N GLY A 93 2.48 -19.84 -22.96
CA GLY A 93 1.63 -20.64 -22.08
C GLY A 93 1.42 -20.07 -20.67
N LYS A 94 1.99 -18.91 -20.34
CA LYS A 94 1.85 -18.27 -19.02
C LYS A 94 0.79 -17.20 -19.03
N LYS A 95 0.14 -17.01 -17.89
CA LYS A 95 -0.71 -15.84 -17.67
C LYS A 95 0.14 -14.62 -17.35
N ILE A 96 -0.08 -13.53 -18.09
CA ILE A 96 0.65 -12.27 -17.90
C ILE A 96 -0.28 -11.23 -17.27
N VAL A 97 0.12 -10.72 -16.11
CA VAL A 97 -0.60 -9.69 -15.36
C VAL A 97 0.28 -8.46 -15.20
N TYR A 98 -0.25 -7.27 -15.50
CA TYR A 98 0.43 -5.99 -15.26
C TYR A 98 -0.27 -5.27 -14.12
N HIS A 99 0.48 -4.76 -13.15
CA HIS A 99 -0.08 -4.12 -11.97
C HIS A 99 0.58 -2.77 -11.72
N HIS A 100 -0.23 -1.73 -11.93
CA HIS A 100 0.17 -0.33 -11.76
C HIS A 100 -0.02 0.18 -10.33
N HIS A 101 0.96 0.95 -9.87
CA HIS A 101 1.02 1.45 -8.48
C HIS A 101 1.02 2.98 -8.42
N GLY A 102 0.86 3.54 -7.23
CA GLY A 102 0.81 4.99 -7.04
C GLY A 102 2.08 5.78 -7.41
N THR A 103 1.94 7.10 -7.30
CA THR A 103 2.88 8.25 -7.49
C THR A 103 4.11 8.17 -8.40
N TYR A 104 4.98 7.15 -8.30
CA TYR A 104 6.12 7.03 -9.22
C TYR A 104 5.69 6.53 -10.59
N ASP A 105 4.69 5.64 -10.61
CA ASP A 105 3.99 5.31 -11.84
C ASP A 105 3.34 6.59 -12.36
N HIS A 106 2.47 7.27 -11.60
CA HIS A 106 1.72 8.44 -12.09
C HIS A 106 2.52 9.45 -12.93
N GLN A 107 3.70 9.93 -12.54
CA GLN A 107 4.39 10.93 -13.38
C GLN A 107 4.94 10.36 -14.70
N CYS A 108 5.50 9.16 -14.68
CA CYS A 108 6.06 8.51 -15.88
C CYS A 108 5.01 7.73 -16.70
N PHE A 109 3.96 7.28 -16.03
CA PHE A 109 2.79 6.59 -16.52
C PHE A 109 1.79 7.56 -17.15
N LEU A 110 1.39 8.64 -16.46
CA LEU A 110 0.44 9.62 -17.00
C LEU A 110 0.99 10.29 -18.25
N GLY A 111 2.30 10.53 -18.32
CA GLY A 111 2.95 11.04 -19.53
C GLY A 111 2.90 10.08 -20.73
N ARG A 112 2.56 8.80 -20.50
CA ARG A 112 2.51 7.73 -21.51
C ARG A 112 1.20 6.92 -21.45
N VAL A 113 0.17 7.43 -20.80
CA VAL A 113 -1.05 6.67 -20.50
C VAL A 113 -1.71 6.12 -21.77
N ASP A 114 -1.71 6.89 -22.86
CA ASP A 114 -2.29 6.47 -24.14
C ASP A 114 -1.52 5.31 -24.78
N GLN A 115 -0.21 5.24 -24.57
CA GLN A 115 0.62 4.12 -25.05
C GLN A 115 0.24 2.84 -24.29
N TYR A 116 0.09 2.93 -22.97
CA TYR A 116 -0.36 1.81 -22.15
C TYR A 116 -1.78 1.36 -22.50
N ARG A 117 -2.71 2.31 -22.67
CA ARG A 117 -4.08 2.00 -23.10
C ARG A 117 -4.12 1.24 -24.41
N GLU A 118 -3.38 1.70 -25.43
CA GLU A 118 -3.36 1.04 -26.72
C GLU A 118 -2.72 -0.34 -26.65
N ARG A 119 -1.63 -0.47 -25.89
CA ARG A 119 -1.00 -1.78 -25.63
C ARG A 119 -2.00 -2.76 -25.01
N TYR A 120 -2.66 -2.38 -23.93
CA TYR A 120 -3.55 -3.29 -23.20
C TYR A 120 -4.82 -3.63 -23.98
N ARG A 121 -5.31 -2.70 -24.81
CA ARG A 121 -6.43 -2.95 -25.72
C ARG A 121 -6.09 -3.97 -26.81
N THR A 122 -4.87 -3.92 -27.34
CA THR A 122 -4.44 -4.79 -28.45
C THR A 122 -3.99 -6.18 -27.98
N ALA A 123 -3.45 -6.29 -26.77
CA ALA A 123 -2.92 -7.53 -26.23
C ALA A 123 -3.93 -8.34 -25.37
N ASN A 124 -5.16 -7.86 -25.18
CA ASN A 124 -6.15 -8.43 -24.24
C ASN A 124 -5.51 -8.72 -22.86
N SER A 125 -4.69 -7.77 -22.38
CA SER A 125 -3.87 -7.95 -21.20
C SER A 125 -4.70 -7.98 -19.93
N SER A 126 -4.26 -8.81 -18.97
CA SER A 126 -4.76 -8.72 -17.59
C SER A 126 -4.08 -7.55 -16.89
N VAL A 127 -4.83 -6.50 -16.56
CA VAL A 127 -4.33 -5.27 -15.93
C VAL A 127 -4.98 -5.04 -14.56
N LEU A 128 -4.15 -4.77 -13.57
CA LEU A 128 -4.51 -4.41 -12.20
C LEU A 128 -4.03 -3.00 -11.85
N VAL A 129 -4.73 -2.37 -10.92
CA VAL A 129 -4.30 -1.12 -10.28
C VAL A 129 -4.38 -1.24 -8.76
N SER A 130 -3.42 -0.65 -8.05
CA SER A 130 -3.36 -0.71 -6.58
C SER A 130 -4.32 0.26 -5.87
N THR A 131 -4.69 1.35 -6.54
CA THR A 131 -5.58 2.39 -6.02
C THR A 131 -6.69 2.73 -7.03
N PRO A 132 -7.94 2.91 -6.58
CA PRO A 132 -9.09 3.16 -7.47
C PRO A 132 -8.99 4.38 -8.39
N ASP A 133 -8.22 5.42 -8.03
CA ASP A 133 -8.03 6.62 -8.85
C ASP A 133 -7.33 6.31 -10.19
N LEU A 134 -6.49 5.28 -10.22
CA LEU A 134 -5.86 4.82 -11.46
C LEU A 134 -6.86 4.26 -12.48
N LEU A 135 -8.07 3.88 -12.07
CA LEU A 135 -9.13 3.41 -13.00
C LEU A 135 -9.62 4.53 -13.93
N GLU A 136 -9.52 5.80 -13.51
CA GLU A 136 -9.83 6.94 -14.40
C GLU A 136 -8.84 7.01 -15.58
N HIS A 137 -7.62 6.52 -15.36
CA HIS A 137 -6.56 6.46 -16.36
C HIS A 137 -6.55 5.12 -17.11
N LEU A 138 -6.87 4.01 -16.45
CA LEU A 138 -6.94 2.66 -17.02
C LEU A 138 -8.33 2.05 -16.79
N PRO A 139 -9.35 2.45 -17.55
CA PRO A 139 -10.71 1.97 -17.33
C PRO A 139 -10.90 0.48 -17.65
N MET A 140 -9.94 -0.14 -18.36
CA MET A 140 -9.91 -1.59 -18.62
C MET A 140 -9.30 -2.40 -17.46
N ALA A 141 -8.63 -1.76 -16.50
CA ALA A 141 -8.00 -2.44 -15.39
C ALA A 141 -9.02 -2.81 -14.30
N GLU A 142 -8.65 -3.76 -13.46
CA GLU A 142 -9.37 -4.05 -12.23
C GLU A 142 -8.60 -3.57 -11.01
N TRP A 143 -9.32 -3.11 -9.99
CA TRP A 143 -8.68 -2.72 -8.74
C TRP A 143 -8.34 -3.95 -7.89
N GLN A 144 -7.08 -4.04 -7.47
CA GLN A 144 -6.57 -4.98 -6.47
C GLN A 144 -6.18 -4.18 -5.22
N PRO A 145 -6.89 -4.32 -4.09
CA PRO A 145 -6.53 -3.63 -2.86
C PRO A 145 -5.17 -4.10 -2.34
N ASN A 146 -4.42 -3.16 -1.76
CA ASN A 146 -3.22 -3.46 -0.99
C ASN A 146 -3.59 -4.10 0.36
N LEU A 147 -2.67 -4.87 0.94
CA LEU A 147 -2.82 -5.51 2.25
C LEU A 147 -1.64 -5.22 3.18
N VAL A 148 -1.83 -5.51 4.46
CA VAL A 148 -0.79 -5.48 5.49
C VAL A 148 -0.86 -6.77 6.32
N PRO A 149 0.28 -7.29 6.82
CA PRO A 149 0.30 -8.51 7.62
C PRO A 149 -0.25 -8.26 9.03
N LEU A 150 -1.58 -8.28 9.16
CA LEU A 150 -2.33 -7.78 10.31
C LEU A 150 -1.92 -8.40 11.66
N TYR A 151 -1.45 -9.65 11.63
CA TYR A 151 -1.05 -10.44 12.80
C TYR A 151 0.46 -10.51 13.02
N ASP A 152 1.26 -9.84 12.19
CA ASP A 152 2.67 -9.64 12.48
C ASP A 152 2.85 -8.75 13.72
N VAL A 153 3.85 -9.05 14.55
CA VAL A 153 4.16 -8.35 15.81
C VAL A 153 4.31 -6.83 15.65
N HIS A 154 4.71 -6.36 14.46
CA HIS A 154 4.88 -4.95 14.16
C HIS A 154 3.57 -4.24 13.78
N TYR A 155 2.50 -5.00 13.49
CA TYR A 155 1.17 -4.51 13.11
C TYR A 155 0.12 -4.66 14.21
N LEU A 156 0.45 -5.37 15.30
CA LEU A 156 -0.44 -5.48 16.45
C LEU A 156 -0.63 -4.12 17.15
N PRO A 157 -1.87 -3.82 17.60
CA PRO A 157 -2.16 -2.61 18.35
C PRO A 157 -1.47 -2.63 19.71
N ARG A 158 -1.34 -1.46 20.33
CA ARG A 158 -0.91 -1.35 21.72
C ARG A 158 -2.10 -1.09 22.64
N ALA A 159 -2.07 -1.67 23.83
CA ALA A 159 -3.11 -1.48 24.84
C ALA A 159 -3.08 -0.09 25.50
N ASP A 160 -1.97 0.65 25.40
CA ASP A 160 -1.84 1.98 25.99
C ASP A 160 -2.68 3.06 25.28
N HIS A 161 -3.35 2.71 24.18
CA HIS A 161 -4.30 3.59 23.50
C HIS A 161 -5.66 3.71 24.21
N LEU A 162 -5.98 2.80 25.14
CA LEU A 162 -7.33 2.62 25.71
C LEU A 162 -7.70 3.59 26.85
N GLY A 163 -6.93 4.66 27.08
CA GLY A 163 -7.12 5.57 28.22
C GLY A 163 -6.98 7.06 27.89
N GLU A 164 -7.08 7.88 28.93
CA GLU A 164 -6.73 9.30 28.86
C GLU A 164 -5.22 9.44 28.71
N GLN A 165 -4.81 10.33 27.82
CA GLN A 165 -3.41 10.52 27.46
C GLN A 165 -2.96 11.91 27.85
N GLU A 166 -1.95 12.00 28.73
CA GLU A 166 -1.34 13.28 29.12
C GLU A 166 -0.79 14.04 27.89
N GLU A 167 -0.21 13.31 26.94
CA GLU A 167 0.28 13.83 25.66
C GLU A 167 -0.48 13.18 24.49
N ILE A 168 -0.96 13.98 23.54
CA ILE A 168 -1.65 13.49 22.34
C ILE A 168 -0.68 13.49 21.16
N ARG A 169 -0.29 12.31 20.70
CA ARG A 169 0.70 12.12 19.63
C ARG A 169 0.03 12.00 18.27
N ILE A 170 0.34 12.92 17.37
CA ILE A 170 -0.12 12.97 15.98
C ILE A 170 1.05 12.63 15.07
N VAL A 171 0.84 11.73 14.11
CA VAL A 171 1.90 11.23 13.23
C VAL A 171 1.55 11.32 11.75
N GLN A 172 2.57 11.59 10.94
CA GLN A 172 2.57 11.37 9.50
C GLN A 172 3.87 10.64 9.11
N ALA A 173 3.82 9.70 8.16
CA ALA A 173 5.00 8.99 7.65
C ALA A 173 5.15 9.15 6.13
N PRO A 174 5.63 10.30 5.64
CA PRO A 174 5.65 10.57 4.21
C PRO A 174 6.91 10.02 3.54
N THR A 175 6.76 9.29 2.43
CA THR A 175 7.90 9.02 1.53
C THR A 175 8.31 10.27 0.75
N ARG A 176 7.33 11.12 0.41
CA ARG A 176 7.52 12.39 -0.30
C ARG A 176 6.61 13.44 0.31
N ARG A 177 7.19 14.42 0.99
CA ARG A 177 6.44 15.47 1.70
C ARG A 177 5.39 16.18 0.86
N TRP A 178 5.75 16.58 -0.37
CA TRP A 178 4.85 17.31 -1.27
C TRP A 178 3.60 16.50 -1.63
N HIS A 179 3.76 15.19 -1.81
CA HIS A 179 2.66 14.32 -2.17
C HIS A 179 1.76 13.99 -0.98
N LYS A 180 2.31 14.08 0.23
CA LYS A 180 1.60 13.77 1.48
C LYS A 180 1.02 15.02 2.15
N HIS A 181 1.05 16.18 1.50
CA HIS A 181 0.56 17.44 2.07
C HIS A 181 1.21 17.74 3.45
N THR A 182 2.51 17.45 3.57
CA THR A 182 3.21 17.62 4.85
C THR A 182 3.32 19.08 5.26
N LYS A 183 3.31 20.03 4.31
CA LYS A 183 3.33 21.46 4.62
C LYS A 183 2.03 21.88 5.31
N GLU A 184 0.90 21.49 4.74
CA GLU A 184 -0.46 21.72 5.23
C GLU A 184 -0.64 21.05 6.60
N PHE A 185 -0.21 19.80 6.72
CA PHE A 185 -0.19 19.05 7.99
C PHE A 185 0.58 19.79 9.10
N LEU A 186 1.79 20.27 8.81
CA LEU A 186 2.60 21.01 9.79
C LEU A 186 1.97 22.35 10.17
N SER A 187 1.32 23.03 9.22
CA SER A 187 0.59 24.28 9.51
C SER A 187 -0.57 24.02 10.47
N VAL A 188 -1.47 23.09 10.10
CA VAL A 188 -2.64 22.72 10.90
C VAL A 188 -2.26 22.24 12.30
N THR A 189 -1.22 21.41 12.41
CA THR A 189 -0.79 20.88 13.71
C THR A 189 -0.05 21.91 14.56
N SER A 190 0.58 22.92 13.95
CA SER A 190 1.14 24.07 14.67
C SER A 190 0.03 24.90 15.31
N ASP A 191 -1.03 25.21 14.57
CA ASP A 191 -2.19 25.95 15.08
C ASP A 191 -2.88 25.15 16.19
N LEU A 192 -3.08 23.84 15.98
CA LEU A 192 -3.67 22.95 16.97
C LEU A 192 -2.84 22.88 18.26
N LYS A 193 -1.51 22.85 18.17
CA LYS A 193 -0.62 22.84 19.33
C LYS A 193 -0.66 24.16 20.11
N SER A 194 -0.97 25.28 19.45
CA SER A 194 -1.15 26.57 20.12
C SER A 194 -2.42 26.60 20.98
N GLU A 195 -3.49 25.92 20.55
CA GLU A 195 -4.73 25.75 21.32
C GLU A 195 -4.63 24.63 22.36
N TYR A 196 -3.88 23.57 22.06
CA TYR A 196 -3.76 22.36 22.88
C TYR A 196 -2.28 22.00 23.11
N PRO A 197 -1.63 22.58 24.15
CA PRO A 197 -0.19 22.45 24.37
C PRO A 197 0.30 21.01 24.64
N ASN A 198 -0.60 20.10 24.98
CA ASN A 198 -0.32 18.68 25.16
C ASN A 198 -0.25 17.88 23.84
N VAL A 199 -0.43 18.54 22.69
CA VAL A 199 -0.27 17.92 21.37
C VAL A 199 1.22 17.84 20.98
N SER A 200 1.62 16.66 20.54
CA SER A 200 2.95 16.32 20.07
C SER A 200 2.87 15.77 18.65
N VAL A 201 3.75 16.22 17.76
CA VAL A 201 3.65 15.97 16.32
C VAL A 201 4.94 15.33 15.84
N SER A 202 4.83 14.26 15.05
CA SER A 202 5.98 13.56 14.46
C SER A 202 5.79 13.35 12.97
N VAL A 203 6.81 13.71 12.19
CA VAL A 203 6.93 13.35 10.77
C VAL A 203 8.03 12.30 10.66
N LEU A 204 7.66 11.07 10.28
CA LEU A 204 8.58 9.92 10.23
C LEU A 204 9.17 9.78 8.83
N GLU A 205 10.46 10.09 8.69
CA GLU A 205 11.20 10.06 7.42
C GLU A 205 12.62 9.49 7.61
N GLY A 206 13.21 8.98 6.53
CA GLY A 206 14.62 8.56 6.52
C GLY A 206 14.96 7.41 7.48
N MET A 207 13.99 6.52 7.76
CA MET A 207 14.17 5.38 8.67
C MET A 207 13.57 4.10 8.08
N SER A 208 13.97 2.95 8.62
CA SER A 208 13.46 1.65 8.16
C SER A 208 11.96 1.52 8.41
N HIS A 209 11.28 0.70 7.59
CA HIS A 209 9.84 0.48 7.70
C HIS A 209 9.43 -0.05 9.08
N ILE A 210 10.17 -1.02 9.63
CA ILE A 210 9.95 -1.53 10.99
C ILE A 210 10.04 -0.41 12.04
N GLU A 211 10.96 0.52 11.87
CA GLU A 211 11.11 1.65 12.79
C GLU A 211 9.95 2.66 12.64
N VAL A 212 9.49 2.90 11.41
CA VAL A 212 8.24 3.64 11.16
C VAL A 212 7.08 2.99 11.88
N LEU A 213 6.87 1.68 11.75
CA LEU A 213 5.79 0.95 12.41
C LEU A 213 5.89 1.06 13.94
N LYS A 214 7.09 0.87 14.52
CA LYS A 214 7.33 0.98 15.97
C LYS A 214 7.03 2.37 16.54
N ARG A 215 7.34 3.43 15.81
CA ARG A 215 7.05 4.81 16.23
C ARG A 215 5.59 5.15 16.02
N LYS A 216 5.05 4.83 14.84
CA LYS A 216 3.67 5.07 14.47
C LYS A 216 2.69 4.40 15.44
N ARG A 217 2.92 3.13 15.80
CA ARG A 217 2.04 2.38 16.72
C ARG A 217 1.90 2.98 18.12
N ARG A 218 2.70 3.99 18.49
CA ARG A 218 2.62 4.72 19.76
C ARG A 218 1.80 6.01 19.64
N SER A 219 1.32 6.32 18.45
CA SER A 219 0.61 7.56 18.13
C SER A 219 -0.88 7.38 18.36
N HIS A 220 -1.57 8.47 18.63
CA HIS A 220 -3.01 8.48 18.93
C HIS A 220 -3.85 8.94 17.73
N ILE A 221 -3.24 9.66 16.78
CA ILE A 221 -3.88 10.13 15.55
C ILE A 221 -2.87 9.98 14.41
N SER A 222 -3.32 9.46 13.27
CA SER A 222 -2.52 9.37 12.04
C SER A 222 -3.11 10.25 10.96
N PHE A 223 -2.26 10.94 10.20
CA PHE A 223 -2.65 11.59 8.95
C PHE A 223 -1.87 10.99 7.77
N ASP A 224 -2.57 10.61 6.71
CA ASP A 224 -1.95 10.09 5.49
C ASP A 224 -1.72 11.22 4.46
N HIS A 225 -2.78 11.65 3.77
CA HIS A 225 -2.80 12.77 2.80
C HIS A 225 -4.22 13.10 2.35
N MET A 226 -4.37 14.10 1.47
CA MET A 226 -5.66 14.59 0.94
C MET A 226 -5.83 14.39 -0.59
N ASN A 227 -5.32 13.29 -1.16
CA ASN A 227 -5.21 13.12 -2.63
C ASN A 227 -6.43 12.48 -3.34
N GLY A 228 -7.51 12.14 -2.63
CA GLY A 228 -8.65 11.38 -3.20
C GLY A 228 -8.61 9.88 -2.89
N TRP A 229 -7.51 9.35 -2.36
CA TRP A 229 -7.30 7.92 -2.11
C TRP A 229 -6.48 7.67 -0.82
N PHE A 230 -6.28 6.41 -0.43
CA PHE A 230 -5.50 6.01 0.76
C PHE A 230 -4.20 5.29 0.40
N GLY A 231 -3.12 5.60 1.11
CA GLY A 231 -1.86 4.86 1.01
C GLY A 231 -1.79 3.66 1.96
N ILE A 232 -0.75 2.85 1.79
CA ILE A 232 -0.42 1.74 2.70
C ILE A 232 -0.20 2.25 4.14
N CYS A 233 0.31 3.47 4.29
CA CYS A 233 0.44 4.11 5.61
C CYS A 233 -0.90 4.19 6.34
N SER A 234 -2.02 4.39 5.62
CA SER A 234 -3.35 4.32 6.23
C SER A 234 -3.67 2.93 6.74
N LEU A 235 -3.48 1.89 5.93
CA LEU A 235 -3.75 0.50 6.32
C LEU A 235 -2.92 0.08 7.55
N GLU A 236 -1.66 0.49 7.60
CA GLU A 236 -0.78 0.30 8.76
C GLU A 236 -1.33 0.98 10.03
N SER A 237 -1.78 2.22 9.92
CA SER A 237 -2.39 2.95 11.05
C SER A 237 -3.71 2.32 11.50
N LEU A 238 -4.54 1.89 10.55
CA LEU A 238 -5.79 1.18 10.86
C LEU A 238 -5.51 -0.15 11.57
N ALA A 239 -4.51 -0.90 11.11
CA ALA A 239 -4.07 -2.15 11.74
C ALA A 239 -3.57 -1.94 13.19
N HIS A 240 -2.93 -0.80 13.48
CA HIS A 240 -2.55 -0.41 14.84
C HIS A 240 -3.72 0.05 15.72
N GLY A 241 -4.94 0.12 15.18
CA GLY A 241 -6.10 0.67 15.87
C GLY A 241 -5.97 2.17 16.11
N ILE A 242 -5.41 2.91 15.15
CA ILE A 242 -5.22 4.36 15.23
C ILE A 242 -6.29 5.05 14.37
N PRO A 243 -7.03 6.03 14.91
CA PRO A 243 -7.85 6.95 14.13
C PRO A 243 -7.03 7.58 12.99
N THR A 244 -7.43 7.31 11.75
CA THR A 244 -6.63 7.65 10.57
C THR A 244 -7.39 8.63 9.69
N ILE A 245 -6.79 9.80 9.48
CA ILE A 245 -7.32 10.85 8.61
C ILE A 245 -6.74 10.69 7.21
N ALA A 246 -7.62 10.59 6.20
CA ALA A 246 -7.25 10.56 4.78
C ALA A 246 -8.32 11.26 3.93
N GLY A 247 -7.92 11.92 2.86
CA GLY A 247 -8.85 12.61 1.97
C GLY A 247 -9.33 11.72 0.85
N LEU A 248 -10.20 10.75 1.16
CA LEU A 248 -10.85 9.91 0.14
C LEU A 248 -11.91 10.70 -0.62
N ASP A 249 -11.95 10.56 -1.94
CA ASP A 249 -13.05 11.08 -2.76
C ASP A 249 -14.19 10.06 -2.87
N GLN A 250 -15.26 10.45 -3.58
CA GLN A 250 -16.44 9.61 -3.72
C GLN A 250 -16.14 8.34 -4.52
N HIS A 251 -15.41 8.45 -5.63
CA HIS A 251 -15.04 7.32 -6.49
C HIS A 251 -14.26 6.27 -5.70
N ASN A 252 -13.25 6.70 -4.95
CA ASN A 252 -12.44 5.83 -4.12
C ASN A 252 -13.29 5.12 -3.04
N ARG A 253 -14.16 5.86 -2.34
CA ARG A 253 -15.04 5.27 -1.31
C ARG A 253 -15.99 4.23 -1.89
N GLU A 254 -16.62 4.49 -3.03
CA GLU A 254 -17.55 3.53 -3.66
C GLU A 254 -16.86 2.21 -4.04
N HIS A 255 -15.59 2.27 -4.45
CA HIS A 255 -14.81 1.08 -4.72
C HIS A 255 -14.51 0.31 -3.43
N ILE A 256 -14.05 1.00 -2.38
CA ILE A 256 -13.77 0.40 -1.08
C ILE A 256 -15.05 -0.24 -0.52
N GLU A 257 -16.17 0.49 -0.48
CA GLU A 257 -17.47 0.02 0.01
C GLU A 257 -17.92 -1.25 -0.72
N ARG A 258 -17.78 -1.31 -2.05
CA ARG A 258 -18.05 -2.53 -2.82
C ARG A 258 -17.15 -3.69 -2.42
N PHE A 259 -15.86 -3.44 -2.17
CA PHE A 259 -14.92 -4.48 -1.73
C PHE A 259 -15.19 -4.98 -0.32
N VAL A 260 -15.79 -4.17 0.57
CA VAL A 260 -16.08 -4.53 1.98
C VAL A 260 -17.56 -4.79 2.26
N ASP A 261 -18.35 -5.12 1.22
CA ASP A 261 -19.77 -5.44 1.31
C ASP A 261 -20.64 -4.34 1.94
N GLY A 262 -20.31 -3.08 1.67
CA GLY A 262 -21.04 -1.90 2.15
C GLY A 262 -20.77 -1.53 3.62
N ALA A 263 -19.75 -2.14 4.25
CA ALA A 263 -19.36 -1.78 5.60
C ALA A 263 -18.94 -0.30 5.70
N THR A 264 -19.16 0.31 6.87
CA THR A 264 -18.72 1.67 7.14
C THR A 264 -17.20 1.76 7.10
N LEU A 265 -16.70 2.75 6.35
CA LEU A 265 -15.26 2.95 6.19
C LEU A 265 -14.65 3.63 7.43
N PRO A 266 -13.52 3.13 7.98
CA PRO A 266 -12.95 3.64 9.23
C PRO A 266 -12.14 4.94 9.06
N TRP A 267 -11.91 5.38 7.82
CA TRP A 267 -11.16 6.61 7.56
C TRP A 267 -11.96 7.85 7.97
N ILE A 268 -11.27 8.75 8.65
CA ILE A 268 -11.79 10.08 8.98
C ILE A 268 -11.48 10.99 7.79
N ILE A 269 -12.52 11.48 7.12
CA ILE A 269 -12.32 12.21 5.87
C ILE A 269 -11.98 13.68 6.12
N ALA A 270 -10.88 14.13 5.52
CA ALA A 270 -10.50 15.53 5.37
C ALA A 270 -9.83 15.76 4.02
N ARG A 271 -10.29 16.76 3.25
CA ARG A 271 -9.81 17.06 1.88
C ARG A 271 -9.22 18.47 1.73
N ASN A 272 -9.15 19.23 2.81
CA ASN A 272 -8.49 20.54 2.87
C ASN A 272 -8.01 20.84 4.30
N GLU A 273 -7.20 21.89 4.47
CA GLU A 273 -6.62 22.30 5.75
C GLU A 273 -7.67 22.58 6.83
N LYS A 274 -8.81 23.19 6.46
CA LYS A 274 -9.90 23.47 7.40
C LYS A 274 -10.52 22.18 7.92
N GLU A 275 -10.88 21.27 7.04
CA GLU A 275 -11.40 19.96 7.44
C GLU A 275 -10.38 19.17 8.27
N LEU A 276 -9.09 19.23 7.89
CA LEU A 276 -8.03 18.57 8.62
C LEU A 276 -7.93 19.09 10.06
N PHE A 277 -7.97 20.42 10.24
CA PHE A 277 -7.96 21.06 11.55
C PHE A 277 -9.16 20.62 12.39
N GLU A 278 -10.38 20.71 11.86
CA GLU A 278 -11.59 20.32 12.59
C GLU A 278 -11.56 18.84 13.00
N ARG A 279 -11.17 17.94 12.09
CA ARG A 279 -11.06 16.51 12.39
C ARG A 279 -9.99 16.21 13.44
N MET A 280 -8.83 16.86 13.37
CA MET A 280 -7.81 16.69 14.41
C MET A 280 -8.25 17.25 15.75
N LYS A 281 -8.92 18.41 15.77
CA LYS A 281 -9.46 19.03 16.98
C LYS A 281 -10.49 18.14 17.66
N GLU A 282 -11.46 17.60 16.91
CA GLU A 282 -12.43 16.62 17.42
C GLU A 282 -11.75 15.45 18.10
N LEU A 283 -10.71 14.89 17.48
CA LEU A 283 -9.94 13.81 18.07
C LEU A 283 -9.15 14.28 19.30
N VAL A 284 -8.54 15.46 19.28
CA VAL A 284 -7.73 15.96 20.41
C VAL A 284 -8.58 16.16 21.68
N ILE A 285 -9.78 16.71 21.54
CA ILE A 285 -10.62 17.08 22.70
C ILE A 285 -11.46 15.94 23.26
N ASP A 286 -11.63 14.84 22.50
CA ASP A 286 -12.53 13.75 22.86
C ASP A 286 -11.78 12.40 22.92
N PRO A 287 -11.27 12.02 24.12
CA PRO A 287 -10.57 10.75 24.31
C PRO A 287 -11.44 9.54 24.01
N GLU A 288 -12.71 9.54 24.39
CA GLU A 288 -13.63 8.41 24.17
C GLU A 288 -13.84 8.18 22.67
N ARG A 289 -14.04 9.26 21.90
CA ARG A 289 -14.14 9.19 20.45
C ARG A 289 -12.86 8.67 19.81
N ARG A 290 -11.67 9.10 20.26
CA ARG A 290 -10.39 8.54 19.76
C ARG A 290 -10.30 7.04 20.01
N VAL A 291 -10.61 6.59 21.22
CA VAL A 291 -10.56 5.17 21.59
C VAL A 291 -11.56 4.37 20.74
N SER A 292 -12.79 4.86 20.62
CA SER A 292 -13.84 4.23 19.83
C SER A 292 -13.47 4.11 18.35
N LEU A 293 -12.98 5.20 17.73
CA LEU A 293 -12.56 5.20 16.34
C LEU A 293 -11.32 4.31 16.12
N GLY A 294 -10.38 4.27 17.07
CA GLY A 294 -9.25 3.36 17.02
C GLY A 294 -9.66 1.88 17.07
N ALA A 295 -10.61 1.53 17.93
CA ALA A 295 -11.18 0.19 17.99
C ALA A 295 -11.90 -0.17 16.67
N GLN A 296 -12.69 0.75 16.10
CA GLN A 296 -13.34 0.57 14.81
C GLN A 296 -12.34 0.39 13.67
N SER A 297 -11.23 1.14 13.67
CA SER A 297 -10.13 0.97 12.71
C SER A 297 -9.58 -0.46 12.72
N ARG A 298 -9.27 -1.00 13.90
CA ARG A 298 -8.73 -2.35 14.04
C ARG A 298 -9.76 -3.40 13.62
N ALA A 299 -10.99 -3.28 14.12
CA ALA A 299 -12.08 -4.22 13.80
C ALA A 299 -12.36 -4.26 12.30
N PHE A 300 -12.36 -3.11 11.62
CA PHE A 300 -12.48 -3.07 10.15
C PHE A 300 -11.38 -3.88 9.46
N MET A 301 -10.13 -3.74 9.89
CA MET A 301 -9.02 -4.51 9.29
C MET A 301 -9.18 -6.02 9.53
N GLU A 302 -9.61 -6.42 10.73
CA GLU A 302 -9.79 -7.84 11.09
C GLU A 302 -11.00 -8.49 10.39
N GLU A 303 -12.08 -7.74 10.21
CA GLU A 303 -13.35 -8.29 9.70
C GLU A 303 -13.55 -8.10 8.20
N ARG A 304 -12.91 -7.08 7.60
CA ARG A 304 -13.23 -6.62 6.24
C ARG A 304 -12.03 -6.43 5.32
N TRP A 305 -10.81 -6.37 5.85
CA TRP A 305 -9.58 -6.08 5.09
C TRP A 305 -8.42 -7.00 5.45
N ASP A 306 -8.70 -8.24 5.85
CA ASP A 306 -7.62 -9.17 6.21
C ASP A 306 -6.93 -9.73 4.95
N GLU A 307 -5.74 -10.31 5.16
CA GLU A 307 -4.89 -10.82 4.09
C GLU A 307 -5.59 -11.89 3.24
N THR A 308 -6.42 -12.74 3.85
CA THR A 308 -7.08 -13.85 3.16
C THR A 308 -8.07 -13.34 2.12
N ARG A 309 -8.90 -12.35 2.48
CA ARG A 309 -9.87 -11.73 1.58
C ARG A 309 -9.19 -11.03 0.41
N VAL A 310 -8.14 -10.26 0.69
CA VAL A 310 -7.41 -9.50 -0.34
C VAL A 310 -6.69 -10.44 -1.32
N VAL A 311 -6.08 -11.51 -0.81
CA VAL A 311 -5.40 -12.51 -1.64
C VAL A 311 -6.38 -13.38 -2.43
N ALA A 312 -7.52 -13.78 -1.84
CA ALA A 312 -8.54 -14.55 -2.55
C ALA A 312 -8.98 -13.84 -3.84
N ARG A 313 -9.21 -12.53 -3.79
CA ARG A 313 -9.50 -11.71 -4.98
C ARG A 313 -8.38 -11.77 -6.03
N LEU A 314 -7.12 -11.74 -5.62
CA LEU A 314 -5.97 -11.81 -6.53
C LEU A 314 -5.83 -13.20 -7.16
N ILE A 315 -6.12 -14.26 -6.41
CA ILE A 315 -6.11 -15.63 -6.92
C ILE A 315 -7.25 -15.85 -7.91
N GLU A 316 -8.47 -15.47 -7.58
CA GLU A 316 -9.60 -15.48 -8.52
C GLU A 316 -9.27 -14.69 -9.79
N TYR A 317 -8.53 -13.58 -9.65
CA TYR A 317 -8.05 -12.83 -10.80
C TYR A 317 -7.09 -13.66 -11.67
N TYR A 318 -6.17 -14.43 -11.08
CA TYR A 318 -5.26 -15.31 -11.81
C TYR A 318 -5.94 -16.53 -12.46
N GLU A 319 -7.04 -17.03 -11.92
CA GLU A 319 -7.71 -18.22 -12.47
C GLU A 319 -8.62 -17.94 -13.67
N ARG A 320 -9.08 -16.69 -13.85
CA ARG A 320 -9.92 -16.26 -14.98
C ARG A 320 -9.22 -16.29 -16.34
#